data_AF-A0AAV1CCQ1-F1
#
_entry.id   AF-A0AAV1CCQ1-F1
#
_cell.length_a   1.000
_cell.length_b   1.000
_cell.length_c   1.000
_cell.angle_alpha   90.00
_cell.angle_beta   90.00
_cell.angle_gamma   90.00
#
_symmetry.space_group_name_H-M   'P 1'
#
loop_
_entity.id
_entity.type
_entity.pdbx_description
1 polymer ?
#
loop_
_entity_poly.entity_id
_entity_poly.type
_entity_poly.pdbx_seq_one_letter_code
_entity_poly.pdbx_strand_id
1 'polypeptide(L)'
;MNHNFEVAVKFCCSGAEDVALIEYARLTGRPFRVFSLDTGRLNPETYKFFDTVEKQYGIHIEYMFPDAVEVQALVRSKGLFSFYEDGHQECCRVRKVRPLRRALKGLRAWITGQRKDQSPGTRSEVPVVQVDPVFEGLEGGVGSLVKWNPVANVDGKDVWNFLRAMNVPVNSLHSQGYVSIGCEPCTRPVLPGQHEREGRWWWEDAKAKECGLHKGNLKEDNLNGNGNGASVHANGTTTVADIFDSKNIVSLTRPGIENLLKLENRSEPWIVVLYAPWCRFCQAMEGSYVELAEKLAGSGVKVAKFQADGDQKTFAQQELQLGSFPTILFFPKYSSRPVKYPSENRDVDSLLAFVNALR
;
A
#
# COMPACT_ATOMS: atom_id res chain seq x y z
N MET A 1 17.41 -40.25 -18.91
CA MET A 1 16.80 -39.24 -19.80
C MET A 1 16.38 -38.05 -18.96
N ASN A 2 17.24 -37.03 -18.88
CA ASN A 2 16.95 -35.79 -18.13
C ASN A 2 15.86 -35.01 -18.87
N HIS A 3 14.64 -35.04 -18.34
CA HIS A 3 13.63 -34.07 -18.75
C HIS A 3 14.02 -32.73 -18.13
N ASN A 4 14.71 -31.90 -18.92
CA ASN A 4 14.76 -30.46 -18.72
C ASN A 4 13.32 -29.95 -18.80
N PHE A 5 12.57 -30.03 -17.69
CA PHE A 5 11.47 -29.14 -17.46
C PHE A 5 12.09 -27.76 -17.32
N GLU A 6 12.13 -27.02 -18.42
CA GLU A 6 12.37 -25.59 -18.38
C GLU A 6 11.26 -25.00 -17.51
N VAL A 7 11.54 -24.80 -16.22
CA VAL A 7 10.53 -24.35 -15.26
C VAL A 7 10.16 -22.92 -15.66
N ALA A 8 9.07 -22.79 -16.42
CA ALA A 8 8.50 -21.52 -16.87
C ALA A 8 7.77 -20.77 -15.75
N VAL A 9 8.09 -21.10 -14.49
CA VAL A 9 7.52 -20.55 -13.25
C VAL A 9 8.65 -20.12 -12.35
N LYS A 10 8.62 -18.85 -11.90
CA LYS A 10 9.63 -18.33 -10.97
C LYS A 10 9.04 -17.67 -9.75
N PHE A 11 9.72 -17.82 -8.61
CA PHE A 11 9.46 -17.05 -7.40
C PHE A 11 10.15 -15.69 -7.48
N CYS A 12 9.44 -14.63 -7.10
CA CYS A 12 10.04 -13.31 -6.90
C CYS A 12 10.48 -13.18 -5.44
N CYS A 13 11.77 -13.32 -5.13
CA CYS A 13 12.26 -13.21 -3.75
C CYS A 13 12.39 -11.74 -3.33
N SER A 14 11.42 -11.23 -2.58
CA SER A 14 11.31 -9.84 -2.16
C SER A 14 11.10 -9.63 -0.65
N GLY A 15 10.71 -10.67 0.08
CA GLY A 15 10.44 -10.62 1.51
C GLY A 15 10.41 -12.01 2.18
N ALA A 16 9.98 -12.03 3.43
CA ALA A 16 9.95 -13.23 4.26
C ALA A 16 8.96 -14.28 3.72
N GLU A 17 7.85 -13.82 3.13
CA GLU A 17 6.80 -14.63 2.51
C GLU A 17 7.34 -15.44 1.32
N ASP A 18 8.21 -14.83 0.53
CA ASP A 18 8.77 -15.49 -0.65
C ASP A 18 9.75 -16.60 -0.25
N VAL A 19 10.47 -16.45 0.86
CA VAL A 19 11.35 -17.51 1.38
C VAL A 19 10.55 -18.62 2.05
N ALA A 20 9.42 -18.32 2.69
CA ALA A 20 8.48 -19.36 3.12
C ALA A 20 8.00 -20.22 1.95
N LEU A 21 7.78 -19.62 0.78
CA LEU A 21 7.42 -20.34 -0.44
C LEU A 21 8.58 -21.17 -1.01
N ILE A 22 9.82 -20.68 -0.91
CA ILE A 22 11.04 -21.44 -1.26
C ILE A 22 11.19 -22.67 -0.37
N GLU A 23 11.03 -22.51 0.95
CA GLU A 23 11.03 -23.62 1.92
C GLU A 23 9.95 -24.65 1.56
N TYR A 24 8.73 -24.20 1.30
CA TYR A 24 7.64 -25.08 0.90
C TYR A 24 7.95 -25.87 -0.39
N ALA A 25 8.51 -25.19 -1.40
CA ALA A 25 8.93 -25.85 -2.65
C ALA A 25 10.02 -26.89 -2.40
N ARG A 26 10.98 -26.58 -1.51
CA ARG A 26 12.06 -27.49 -1.11
C ARG A 26 11.55 -28.73 -0.35
N LEU A 27 10.59 -28.57 0.55
CA LEU A 27 9.98 -29.66 1.31
C LEU A 27 9.15 -30.58 0.41
N THR A 28 8.47 -30.02 -0.59
CA THR A 28 7.63 -30.78 -1.53
C THR A 28 8.39 -31.39 -2.70
N GLY A 29 9.71 -31.15 -2.79
CA GLY A 29 10.55 -31.67 -3.87
C GLY A 29 10.22 -31.11 -5.25
N ARG A 30 9.50 -29.99 -5.32
CA ARG A 30 9.13 -29.35 -6.59
C ARG A 30 10.34 -28.61 -7.15
N PRO A 31 10.68 -28.75 -8.44
CA PRO A 31 11.73 -27.94 -9.04
C PRO A 31 11.27 -26.48 -9.12
N PHE A 32 12.16 -25.55 -8.81
CA PHE A 32 11.85 -24.12 -8.85
C PHE A 32 13.03 -23.26 -9.28
N ARG A 33 12.70 -22.07 -9.78
CA ARG A 33 13.63 -20.99 -10.10
C ARG A 33 13.25 -19.76 -9.31
N VAL A 34 14.25 -18.98 -8.91
CA VAL A 34 14.05 -17.76 -8.11
C VAL A 34 14.72 -16.60 -8.83
N PHE A 35 14.04 -15.46 -8.86
CA PHE A 35 14.64 -14.19 -9.30
C PHE A 35 14.39 -13.12 -8.24
N SER A 36 15.21 -12.08 -8.24
CA SER A 36 14.98 -10.89 -7.43
C SER A 36 15.28 -9.63 -8.22
N LEU A 37 14.59 -8.54 -7.88
CA LEU A 37 14.79 -7.23 -8.50
C LEU A 37 15.81 -6.45 -7.70
N ASP A 38 17.06 -6.44 -8.17
CA ASP A 38 18.07 -5.57 -7.60
C ASP A 38 17.92 -4.15 -8.17
N THR A 39 17.40 -3.26 -7.34
CA THR A 39 17.20 -1.85 -7.68
C THR A 39 18.47 -1.01 -7.65
N GLY A 40 19.58 -1.55 -7.14
CA GLY A 40 20.80 -0.83 -6.77
C GLY A 40 20.63 0.05 -5.53
N ARG A 41 19.52 -0.05 -4.81
CA ARG A 41 19.15 0.75 -3.63
C ARG A 41 18.54 -0.10 -2.51
N LEU A 42 18.83 -1.40 -2.50
CA LEU A 42 18.43 -2.31 -1.41
C LEU A 42 19.32 -2.08 -0.18
N ASN A 43 18.83 -2.46 0.99
CA ASN A 43 19.62 -2.47 2.22
C ASN A 43 20.80 -3.45 2.10
N PRO A 44 21.97 -3.13 2.69
CA PRO A 44 23.08 -4.09 2.82
C PRO A 44 22.66 -5.42 3.46
N GLU A 45 21.77 -5.37 4.45
CA GLU A 45 21.19 -6.54 5.11
C GLU A 45 20.42 -7.44 4.13
N THR A 46 19.74 -6.85 3.14
CA THR A 46 19.01 -7.60 2.11
C THR A 46 19.96 -8.38 1.19
N TYR A 47 21.14 -7.82 0.86
CA TYR A 47 22.14 -8.57 0.09
C TYR A 47 22.74 -9.73 0.89
N LYS A 48 23.09 -9.50 2.16
CA LYS A 48 23.58 -10.57 3.05
C LYS A 48 22.53 -11.67 3.24
N PHE A 49 21.27 -11.27 3.32
CA PHE A 49 20.13 -12.18 3.40
C PHE A 49 20.01 -13.04 2.14
N PHE A 50 20.11 -12.45 0.94
CA PHE A 50 20.10 -13.22 -0.30
C PHE A 50 21.23 -14.26 -0.37
N ASP A 51 22.46 -13.87 -0.01
CA ASP A 51 23.61 -14.79 0.06
C ASP A 51 23.35 -15.94 1.06
N THR A 52 22.70 -15.65 2.20
CA THR A 52 22.30 -16.66 3.19
C THR A 52 21.28 -17.64 2.61
N VAL A 53 20.26 -17.13 1.91
CA VAL A 53 19.21 -17.93 1.25
C VAL A 53 19.83 -18.83 0.18
N GLU A 54 20.68 -18.30 -0.70
CA GLU A 54 21.36 -19.09 -1.73
C GLU A 54 22.16 -20.24 -1.13
N LYS A 55 22.96 -19.97 -0.08
CA LYS A 55 23.78 -20.96 0.61
C LYS A 55 22.95 -22.03 1.33
N GLN A 56 21.88 -21.63 2.02
CA GLN A 56 21.04 -22.56 2.78
C GLN A 56 20.25 -23.50 1.87
N TYR A 57 19.73 -22.98 0.76
CA TYR A 57 18.89 -23.75 -0.16
C TYR A 57 19.67 -24.40 -1.31
N GLY A 58 20.94 -24.03 -1.51
CA GLY A 58 21.74 -24.50 -2.65
C GLY A 58 21.17 -24.03 -3.99
N ILE A 59 20.67 -22.79 -4.04
CA ILE A 59 20.03 -22.20 -5.22
C ILE A 59 20.83 -21.00 -5.74
N HIS A 60 20.56 -20.61 -6.98
CA HIS A 60 21.03 -19.36 -7.56
C HIS A 60 19.84 -18.44 -7.85
N ILE A 61 19.86 -17.24 -7.27
CA ILE A 61 18.88 -16.19 -7.46
C ILE A 61 19.26 -15.41 -8.73
N GLU A 62 18.34 -15.33 -9.68
CA GLU A 62 18.51 -14.53 -10.88
C GLU A 62 18.28 -13.05 -10.57
N TYR A 63 19.35 -12.25 -10.47
CA TYR A 63 19.27 -10.83 -10.17
C TYR A 63 18.97 -9.98 -11.40
N MET A 64 17.89 -9.19 -11.33
CA MET A 64 17.44 -8.32 -12.41
C MET A 64 17.75 -6.86 -12.08
N PHE A 65 18.79 -6.34 -12.73
CA PHE A 65 19.23 -4.95 -12.54
C PHE A 65 18.45 -3.95 -13.41
N PRO A 66 18.36 -2.67 -13.01
CA PRO A 66 17.84 -1.60 -13.85
C PRO A 66 18.72 -1.34 -15.07
N ASP A 67 18.11 -0.74 -16.10
CA ASP A 67 18.87 -0.23 -17.24
C ASP A 67 19.71 0.99 -16.80
N ALA A 68 21.01 0.93 -17.01
CA ALA A 68 21.94 1.97 -16.55
C ALA A 68 21.71 3.32 -17.23
N VAL A 69 21.34 3.32 -18.52
CA VAL A 69 21.09 4.55 -19.28
C VAL A 69 19.85 5.26 -18.73
N GLU A 70 18.78 4.50 -18.46
CA GLU A 70 17.56 5.06 -17.87
C GLU A 70 17.78 5.58 -16.45
N VAL A 71 18.53 4.84 -15.62
CA VAL A 71 18.88 5.27 -14.26
C VAL A 71 19.73 6.54 -14.31
N GLN A 72 20.74 6.59 -15.17
CA GLN A 72 21.60 7.75 -15.33
C GLN A 72 20.81 8.98 -15.76
N ALA A 73 19.88 8.82 -16.70
CA ALA A 73 19.01 9.91 -17.14
C ALA A 73 18.15 10.45 -16.00
N LEU A 74 17.49 9.55 -15.24
CA LEU A 74 16.66 9.93 -14.09
C LEU A 74 17.46 10.65 -13.01
N VAL A 75 18.65 10.15 -12.67
CA VAL A 75 19.47 10.73 -11.60
C VAL A 75 20.06 12.07 -12.03
N ARG A 76 20.44 12.25 -13.30
CA ARG A 76 20.97 13.53 -13.80
C ARG A 76 19.90 14.63 -13.81
N SER A 77 18.65 14.29 -14.08
CA SER A 77 17.57 15.28 -14.15
C SER A 77 16.95 15.60 -12.79
N LYS A 78 16.81 14.60 -11.92
CA LYS A 78 16.03 14.72 -10.67
C LYS A 78 16.76 14.32 -9.39
N GLY A 79 18.05 13.95 -9.49
CA GLY A 79 18.85 13.52 -8.35
C GLY A 79 18.54 12.10 -7.86
N LEU A 80 19.12 11.75 -6.71
CA LEU A 80 19.06 10.38 -6.15
C LEU A 80 17.80 10.10 -5.31
N PHE A 81 16.98 11.12 -5.05
CA PHE A 81 15.88 11.09 -4.08
C PHE A 81 14.58 11.75 -4.58
N SER A 82 14.41 11.86 -5.90
CA SER A 82 13.23 12.48 -6.53
C SER A 82 11.89 11.92 -6.03
N PHE A 83 11.87 10.68 -5.57
CA PHE A 83 10.69 10.01 -5.04
C PHE A 83 10.10 10.64 -3.78
N TYR A 84 10.85 11.44 -3.03
CA TYR A 84 10.30 12.19 -1.89
C TYR A 84 9.46 13.40 -2.32
N GLU A 85 9.70 13.93 -3.51
CA GLU A 85 9.04 15.13 -4.02
C GLU A 85 7.98 14.77 -5.07
N ASP A 86 8.35 13.92 -6.03
CA ASP A 86 7.51 13.52 -7.17
C ASP A 86 6.69 12.24 -6.90
N GLY A 87 6.91 11.60 -5.76
CA GLY A 87 6.41 10.27 -5.45
C GLY A 87 7.26 9.13 -6.06
N HIS A 88 7.11 7.93 -5.50
CA HIS A 88 7.96 6.78 -5.76
C HIS A 88 7.80 6.15 -7.15
N GLN A 89 6.74 6.51 -7.86
CA GLN A 89 6.26 5.77 -9.03
C GLN A 89 7.27 5.80 -10.17
N GLU A 90 7.87 6.95 -10.47
CA GLU A 90 8.86 7.07 -11.56
C GLU A 90 10.12 6.27 -11.27
N CYS A 91 10.68 6.41 -10.07
CA CYS A 91 11.85 5.65 -9.64
C CYS A 91 11.56 4.15 -9.67
N CYS A 92 10.41 3.70 -9.15
CA CYS A 92 10.02 2.29 -9.21
C CYS A 92 9.76 1.81 -10.64
N ARG A 93 9.25 2.66 -11.54
CA ARG A 93 9.06 2.31 -12.95
C ARG A 93 10.39 1.95 -13.61
N VAL A 94 11.41 2.79 -13.42
CA VAL A 94 12.76 2.56 -13.96
C VAL A 94 13.47 1.40 -13.25
N ARG A 95 13.45 1.39 -11.91
CA ARG A 95 14.27 0.46 -11.12
C ARG A 95 13.64 -0.90 -10.84
N LYS A 96 12.31 -1.03 -10.90
CA LYS A 96 11.59 -2.27 -10.56
C LYS A 96 10.72 -2.77 -11.70
N VAL A 97 9.82 -1.94 -12.22
CA VAL A 97 8.79 -2.37 -13.18
C VAL A 97 9.40 -2.77 -14.52
N ARG A 98 10.32 -1.97 -15.07
CA ARG A 98 10.98 -2.28 -16.35
C ARG A 98 11.86 -3.54 -16.26
N PRO A 99 12.72 -3.72 -15.23
CA PRO A 99 13.46 -4.97 -15.01
C PRO A 99 12.55 -6.18 -14.83
N LEU A 100 11.47 -6.04 -14.04
CA LEU A 100 10.48 -7.11 -13.86
C LEU A 100 9.86 -7.52 -15.19
N ARG A 101 9.42 -6.56 -16.01
CA ARG A 101 8.86 -6.86 -17.33
C ARG A 101 9.82 -7.67 -18.20
N ARG A 102 11.13 -7.38 -18.17
CA ARG A 102 12.13 -8.19 -18.88
C ARG A 102 12.25 -9.60 -18.31
N ALA A 103 12.20 -9.74 -16.99
CA ALA A 103 12.29 -11.04 -16.31
C ALA A 103 11.10 -11.95 -16.61
N LEU A 104 9.89 -11.37 -16.72
CA LEU A 104 8.64 -12.11 -16.89
C LEU A 104 8.34 -12.52 -18.34
N LYS A 105 8.89 -11.82 -19.34
CA LYS A 105 8.67 -12.10 -20.77
C LYS A 105 8.93 -13.54 -21.20
N GLY A 106 9.79 -14.27 -20.50
CA GLY A 106 10.11 -15.67 -20.79
C GLY A 106 9.32 -16.70 -19.97
N LEU A 107 8.30 -16.29 -19.21
CA LEU A 107 7.61 -17.15 -18.24
C LEU A 107 6.16 -17.38 -18.60
N ARG A 108 5.64 -18.55 -18.19
CA ARG A 108 4.20 -18.86 -18.26
C ARG A 108 3.47 -18.44 -17.00
N ALA A 109 4.15 -18.52 -15.86
CA ALA A 109 3.63 -18.05 -14.60
C ALA A 109 4.73 -17.47 -13.71
N TRP A 110 4.33 -16.71 -12.71
CA TRP A 110 5.21 -16.30 -11.63
C TRP A 110 4.49 -16.36 -10.30
N ILE A 111 5.25 -16.61 -9.25
CA ILE A 111 4.75 -16.79 -7.90
C ILE A 111 5.23 -15.61 -7.05
N THR A 112 4.31 -15.02 -6.28
CA THR A 112 4.61 -13.94 -5.34
C THR A 112 4.05 -14.25 -3.95
N GLY A 113 4.72 -13.81 -2.91
CA GLY A 113 4.29 -13.90 -1.51
C GLY A 113 3.24 -12.87 -1.11
N GLN A 114 2.47 -12.31 -2.05
CA GLN A 114 1.46 -11.30 -1.73
C GLN A 114 0.33 -11.91 -0.88
N ARG A 115 0.02 -11.29 0.25
CA ARG A 115 -1.10 -11.66 1.13
C ARG A 115 -2.14 -10.56 1.24
N LYS A 116 -3.38 -10.94 1.58
CA LYS A 116 -4.50 -10.00 1.74
C LYS A 116 -4.34 -9.08 2.95
N ASP A 117 -3.80 -9.62 4.03
CA ASP A 117 -3.61 -8.90 5.30
C ASP A 117 -2.47 -7.87 5.27
N GLN A 118 -1.56 -7.96 4.28
CA GLN A 118 -0.44 -7.04 4.13
C GLN A 118 -0.84 -5.62 3.76
N SER A 119 -2.06 -5.37 3.28
CA SER A 119 -2.53 -4.01 3.01
C SER A 119 -4.06 -3.98 3.03
N PRO A 120 -4.67 -3.38 4.08
CA PRO A 120 -6.11 -3.26 4.22
C PRO A 120 -6.75 -2.62 2.99
N GLY A 121 -6.02 -1.72 2.32
CA GLY A 121 -6.54 -0.94 1.20
C GLY A 121 -6.22 -1.48 -0.19
N THR A 122 -5.02 -2.00 -0.44
CA THR A 122 -4.55 -2.30 -1.81
C THR A 122 -4.45 -3.79 -2.12
N ARG A 123 -4.54 -4.66 -1.09
CA ARG A 123 -4.31 -6.11 -1.24
C ARG A 123 -5.44 -6.98 -0.70
N SER A 124 -6.44 -6.41 -0.03
CA SER A 124 -7.58 -7.15 0.55
C SER A 124 -8.33 -8.03 -0.46
N GLU A 125 -8.37 -7.63 -1.73
CA GLU A 125 -9.01 -8.38 -2.83
C GLU A 125 -8.02 -9.25 -3.65
N VAL A 126 -6.75 -9.43 -3.24
CA VAL A 126 -5.79 -10.21 -4.05
C VAL A 126 -6.23 -11.67 -4.21
N PRO A 127 -6.41 -12.17 -5.45
CA PRO A 127 -6.78 -13.56 -5.68
C PRO A 127 -5.57 -14.48 -5.53
N VAL A 128 -5.85 -15.75 -5.22
CA VAL A 128 -4.81 -16.80 -5.17
C VAL A 128 -4.22 -16.97 -6.56
N VAL A 129 -5.02 -17.14 -7.60
CA VAL A 129 -4.55 -17.23 -8.99
C VAL A 129 -5.24 -16.16 -9.82
N GLN A 130 -4.48 -15.45 -10.64
CA GLN A 130 -5.02 -14.55 -11.64
C GLN A 130 -4.18 -14.60 -12.91
N VAL A 131 -4.80 -14.25 -14.03
CA VAL A 131 -4.06 -13.77 -15.18
C VAL A 131 -3.39 -12.45 -14.78
N ASP A 132 -2.09 -12.30 -15.04
CA ASP A 132 -1.37 -11.10 -14.67
C ASP A 132 -1.94 -9.88 -15.44
N PRO A 133 -2.46 -8.86 -14.74
CA PRO A 133 -3.11 -7.73 -15.39
C PRO A 133 -2.12 -6.69 -15.92
N VAL A 134 -0.81 -6.82 -15.64
CA VAL A 134 0.21 -5.77 -15.90
C VAL A 134 1.29 -6.25 -16.87
N PHE A 135 1.66 -7.53 -16.81
CA PHE A 135 2.80 -8.08 -17.51
C PHE A 135 2.40 -9.19 -18.47
N GLU A 136 3.19 -9.32 -19.53
CA GLU A 136 3.05 -10.35 -20.55
C GLU A 136 4.11 -11.42 -20.34
N GLY A 137 3.74 -12.66 -20.62
CA GLY A 137 4.56 -13.85 -20.47
C GLY A 137 5.07 -14.36 -21.82
N LEU A 138 5.41 -15.65 -21.84
CA LEU A 138 6.07 -16.34 -22.95
C LEU A 138 5.33 -16.20 -24.29
N GLU A 139 4.01 -16.22 -24.26
CA GLU A 139 3.17 -16.20 -25.47
C GLU A 139 2.93 -14.78 -26.03
N GLY A 140 3.31 -13.74 -25.28
CA GLY A 140 3.11 -12.33 -25.65
C GLY A 140 1.64 -11.90 -25.62
N GLY A 141 1.40 -10.61 -25.37
CA GLY A 141 0.04 -10.04 -25.30
C GLY A 141 -0.67 -10.24 -23.94
N VAL A 142 -1.74 -9.47 -23.74
CA VAL A 142 -2.56 -9.50 -22.52
C VAL A 142 -3.14 -10.91 -22.33
N GLY A 143 -2.93 -11.50 -21.15
CA GLY A 143 -3.41 -12.86 -20.88
C GLY A 143 -2.35 -13.94 -20.83
N SER A 144 -1.13 -13.65 -21.32
CA SER A 144 -0.07 -14.65 -21.53
C SER A 144 0.72 -15.05 -20.27
N LEU A 145 0.50 -14.39 -19.14
CA LEU A 145 1.19 -14.66 -17.88
C LEU A 145 0.19 -14.95 -16.77
N VAL A 146 0.43 -16.00 -16.00
CA VAL A 146 -0.33 -16.29 -14.78
C VAL A 146 0.43 -15.79 -13.56
N LYS A 147 -0.23 -15.03 -12.68
CA LYS A 147 0.28 -14.67 -11.36
C LYS A 147 -0.36 -15.55 -10.30
N TRP A 148 0.47 -16.21 -9.50
CA TRP A 148 0.04 -17.06 -8.40
C TRP A 148 0.53 -16.48 -7.05
N ASN A 149 -0.39 -16.35 -6.10
CA ASN A 149 -0.18 -15.90 -4.73
C ASN A 149 -0.63 -17.00 -3.75
N PRO A 150 0.18 -18.06 -3.53
CA PRO A 150 -0.25 -19.23 -2.74
C PRO A 150 -0.61 -18.88 -1.30
N VAL A 151 0.02 -17.85 -0.74
CA VAL A 151 -0.19 -17.36 0.63
C VAL A 151 -1.23 -16.22 0.72
N ALA A 152 -2.02 -15.97 -0.33
CA ALA A 152 -2.97 -14.86 -0.38
C ALA A 152 -3.93 -14.81 0.83
N ASN A 153 -4.39 -15.98 1.29
CA ASN A 153 -5.35 -16.13 2.39
C ASN A 153 -4.69 -16.52 3.72
N VAL A 154 -3.36 -16.50 3.83
CA VAL A 154 -2.63 -16.86 5.06
C VAL A 154 -2.40 -15.60 5.89
N ASP A 155 -2.63 -15.68 7.20
CA ASP A 155 -2.32 -14.59 8.13
C ASP A 155 -0.79 -14.45 8.31
N GLY A 156 -0.30 -13.22 8.41
CA GLY A 156 1.11 -12.93 8.61
C GLY A 156 1.69 -13.61 9.85
N LYS A 157 0.90 -13.77 10.92
CA LYS A 157 1.32 -14.51 12.12
C LYS A 157 1.64 -15.97 11.80
N ASP A 158 0.85 -16.60 10.95
CA ASP A 158 1.06 -18.00 10.56
C ASP A 158 2.28 -18.15 9.67
N VAL A 159 2.54 -17.19 8.77
CA VAL A 159 3.79 -17.15 8.00
C VAL A 159 4.99 -17.04 8.94
N TRP A 160 4.95 -16.14 9.93
CA TRP A 160 6.02 -16.00 10.91
C TRP A 160 6.20 -17.23 11.82
N ASN A 161 5.12 -17.92 12.16
CA ASN A 161 5.19 -19.19 12.87
C ASN A 161 5.87 -20.27 12.03
N PHE A 162 5.51 -20.38 10.75
CA PHE A 162 6.14 -21.30 9.82
C PHE A 162 7.63 -21.03 9.65
N LEU A 163 8.03 -19.79 9.40
CA LEU A 163 9.43 -19.39 9.25
C LEU A 163 10.28 -19.79 10.46
N ARG A 164 9.76 -19.57 11.68
CA ARG A 164 10.44 -19.94 12.93
C ARG A 164 10.51 -21.46 13.12
N ALA A 165 9.40 -22.16 12.91
CA ALA A 165 9.33 -23.61 13.09
C ALA A 165 10.25 -24.36 12.12
N MET A 166 10.39 -23.85 10.90
CA MET A 166 11.22 -24.45 9.85
C MET A 166 12.66 -23.90 9.82
N ASN A 167 13.02 -23.02 10.75
CA ASN A 167 14.34 -22.37 10.81
C ASN A 167 14.74 -21.73 9.47
N VAL A 168 13.77 -21.06 8.83
CA VAL A 168 13.96 -20.34 7.57
C VAL A 168 14.73 -19.06 7.87
N PRO A 169 15.76 -18.72 7.08
CA PRO A 169 16.51 -17.50 7.28
C PRO A 169 15.58 -16.31 7.03
N VAL A 170 15.75 -15.26 7.82
CA VAL A 170 14.99 -14.01 7.67
C VAL A 170 15.96 -12.82 7.66
N ASN A 171 15.55 -11.73 7.02
CA ASN A 171 16.35 -10.51 6.97
C ASN A 171 16.57 -9.95 8.40
N SER A 172 17.82 -9.61 8.73
CA SER A 172 18.18 -9.11 10.07
C SER A 172 17.44 -7.83 10.46
N LEU A 173 16.97 -7.03 9.50
CA LEU A 173 16.18 -5.82 9.75
C LEU A 173 14.85 -6.11 10.48
N HIS A 174 14.31 -7.32 10.38
CA HIS A 174 13.11 -7.70 11.14
C HIS A 174 13.32 -7.60 12.66
N SER A 175 14.53 -7.87 13.15
CA SER A 175 14.88 -7.69 14.57
C SER A 175 14.97 -6.21 15.00
N GLN A 176 14.98 -5.29 14.04
CA GLN A 176 15.09 -3.85 14.22
C GLN A 176 13.77 -3.11 13.98
N GLY A 177 12.64 -3.84 13.93
CA GLY A 177 11.30 -3.25 13.75
C GLY A 177 10.87 -3.04 12.29
N TYR A 178 11.66 -3.51 11.31
CA TYR A 178 11.23 -3.50 9.91
C TYR A 178 10.30 -4.69 9.64
N VAL A 179 8.99 -4.46 9.57
CA VAL A 179 8.03 -5.54 9.28
C VAL A 179 7.94 -5.82 7.78
N SER A 180 7.72 -4.79 6.94
CA SER A 180 7.78 -4.94 5.47
C SER A 180 9.01 -4.21 4.92
N ILE A 181 9.85 -4.93 4.19
CA ILE A 181 11.17 -4.45 3.71
C ILE A 181 11.11 -4.10 2.22
N GLY A 182 11.86 -3.07 1.82
CA GLY A 182 11.92 -2.59 0.45
C GLY A 182 13.30 -2.07 0.08
N CYS A 183 13.34 -1.00 -0.71
CA CYS A 183 14.58 -0.25 -0.91
C CYS A 183 14.89 0.56 0.35
N GLU A 184 16.17 0.71 0.68
CA GLU A 184 16.65 1.44 1.86
C GLU A 184 16.02 2.84 1.99
N PRO A 185 16.04 3.71 0.96
CA PRO A 185 15.55 5.08 1.13
C PRO A 185 14.02 5.18 1.12
N CYS A 186 13.31 4.06 1.02
CA CYS A 186 11.84 4.04 0.95
C CYS A 186 11.24 3.06 1.96
N THR A 187 12.05 2.58 2.91
CA THR A 187 11.62 1.68 3.98
C THR A 187 12.08 2.19 5.35
N ARG A 188 11.19 2.22 6.34
CA ARG A 188 11.48 2.55 7.74
C ARG A 188 10.87 1.50 8.68
N PRO A 189 11.37 1.36 9.92
CA PRO A 189 10.72 0.48 10.91
C PRO A 189 9.34 1.03 11.30
N VAL A 190 8.49 0.15 11.83
CA VAL A 190 7.17 0.50 12.37
C VAL A 190 7.17 0.34 13.89
N LEU A 191 6.33 1.11 14.57
CA LEU A 191 6.14 1.00 16.02
C LEU A 191 5.29 -0.23 16.37
N PRO A 192 5.34 -0.72 17.62
CA PRO A 192 4.40 -1.74 18.10
C PRO A 192 2.95 -1.32 17.83
N GLY A 193 2.18 -2.18 17.17
CA GLY A 193 0.77 -1.93 16.82
C GLY A 193 0.54 -1.10 15.55
N GLN A 194 1.58 -0.51 14.94
CA GLN A 194 1.46 0.10 13.62
C GLN A 194 1.34 -0.96 12.52
N HIS A 195 0.59 -0.63 11.48
CA HIS A 195 0.40 -1.51 10.35
C HIS A 195 1.70 -1.66 9.52
N GLU A 196 1.98 -2.86 9.01
CA GLU A 196 3.26 -3.20 8.37
C GLU A 196 3.62 -2.34 7.14
N ARG A 197 2.61 -1.76 6.47
CA ARG A 197 2.79 -0.87 5.30
C ARG A 197 3.08 0.57 5.67
N GLU A 198 2.89 0.98 6.91
CA GLU A 198 3.23 2.33 7.38
C GLU A 198 4.73 2.61 7.31
N GLY A 199 5.55 1.54 7.26
CA GLY A 199 6.98 1.62 7.02
C GLY A 199 7.37 1.88 5.55
N ARG A 200 6.41 1.87 4.62
CA ARG A 200 6.66 1.96 3.16
C ARG A 200 6.12 3.25 2.60
N TRP A 201 6.94 3.97 1.84
CA TRP A 201 6.57 5.24 1.21
C TRP A 201 5.79 6.14 2.18
N TRP A 202 6.31 6.29 3.40
CA TRP A 202 5.59 6.88 4.53
C TRP A 202 5.24 8.36 4.35
N TRP A 203 5.87 9.02 3.37
CA TRP A 203 5.57 10.38 2.96
C TRP A 203 4.39 10.48 1.99
N GLU A 204 4.01 9.37 1.35
CA GLU A 204 2.84 9.29 0.46
C GLU A 204 1.62 8.78 1.21
N ASP A 205 0.42 9.02 0.68
CA ASP A 205 -0.80 8.53 1.32
C ASP A 205 -1.12 7.08 1.01
N ALA A 206 -1.88 6.45 1.92
CA ALA A 206 -2.23 5.03 1.92
C ALA A 206 -2.74 4.49 0.57
N LYS A 207 -3.54 5.26 -0.19
CA LYS A 207 -4.06 4.83 -1.50
C LYS A 207 -2.97 4.71 -2.59
N ALA A 208 -1.89 5.49 -2.46
CA ALA A 208 -0.81 5.53 -3.43
C ALA A 208 0.31 4.52 -3.11
N LYS A 209 0.32 3.93 -1.90
CA LYS A 209 1.36 3.03 -1.41
C LYS A 209 1.29 1.61 -1.97
N GLU A 210 1.00 1.43 -3.26
CA GLU A 210 1.19 0.13 -3.93
C GLU A 210 2.33 0.20 -4.93
N CYS A 211 3.12 -0.87 -4.98
CA CYS A 211 4.22 -0.90 -5.93
C CYS A 211 3.68 -0.96 -7.36
N GLY A 212 4.39 -0.31 -8.30
CA GLY A 212 4.14 -0.44 -9.74
C GLY A 212 4.08 -1.90 -10.25
N LEU A 213 4.57 -2.88 -9.48
CA LEU A 213 4.54 -4.30 -9.80
C LEU A 213 3.15 -4.95 -9.68
N HIS A 214 2.20 -4.30 -8.99
CA HIS A 214 0.89 -4.90 -8.68
C HIS A 214 -0.29 -3.97 -8.97
N LYS A 215 -0.06 -2.90 -9.73
CA LYS A 215 -1.07 -1.85 -10.00
C LYS A 215 -2.37 -2.40 -10.61
N GLY A 216 -2.33 -3.46 -11.42
CA GLY A 216 -3.52 -4.00 -12.06
C GLY A 216 -4.51 -4.71 -11.11
N ASN A 217 -4.18 -4.86 -9.83
CA ASN A 217 -5.13 -5.32 -8.81
C ASN A 217 -5.99 -4.16 -8.26
N LEU A 218 -5.62 -2.91 -8.55
CA LEU A 218 -6.42 -1.74 -8.25
C LEU A 218 -7.43 -1.58 -9.38
N LYS A 219 -8.74 -1.59 -9.08
CA LYS A 219 -9.76 -1.26 -10.07
C LYS A 219 -9.54 0.20 -10.49
N GLU A 220 -9.19 0.43 -11.75
CA GLU A 220 -9.33 1.76 -12.36
C GLU A 220 -10.83 2.06 -12.47
N ASP A 221 -11.28 3.14 -11.83
CA ASP A 221 -12.60 3.69 -12.12
C ASP A 221 -12.56 4.16 -13.58
N ASN A 222 -13.22 3.40 -14.47
CA ASN A 222 -13.39 3.74 -15.87
C ASN A 222 -14.13 5.07 -16.03
N LEU A 223 -13.39 6.17 -15.99
CA LEU A 223 -13.78 7.45 -16.55
C LEU A 223 -13.25 7.51 -17.98
N ASN A 224 -13.87 6.76 -18.90
CA ASN A 224 -13.77 7.02 -20.33
C ASN A 224 -14.94 6.36 -21.06
N GLY A 225 -15.99 7.15 -21.28
CA GLY A 225 -17.10 6.80 -22.15
C GLY A 225 -16.66 6.83 -23.61
N ASN A 226 -16.85 5.71 -24.30
CA ASN A 226 -16.76 5.65 -25.76
C ASN A 226 -18.18 5.57 -26.33
N GLY A 227 -18.47 6.48 -27.25
CA GLY A 227 -19.82 6.73 -27.77
C GLY A 227 -20.37 5.60 -28.63
N ASN A 228 -21.66 5.30 -28.43
CA ASN A 228 -22.68 5.17 -29.46
C ASN A 228 -24.00 4.73 -28.82
N GLY A 229 -24.90 5.69 -28.63
CA GLY A 229 -26.27 5.44 -28.16
C GLY A 229 -27.04 6.76 -28.18
N ALA A 230 -28.08 6.80 -28.99
CA ALA A 230 -28.81 8.01 -29.38
C ALA A 230 -29.32 8.84 -28.19
N SER A 231 -29.32 10.15 -28.39
CA SER A 231 -29.79 11.19 -27.49
C SER A 231 -31.22 10.95 -26.99
N VAL A 232 -31.35 10.76 -25.67
CA VAL A 232 -32.58 11.11 -24.95
C VAL A 232 -32.16 12.00 -23.79
N HIS A 233 -32.45 13.29 -23.91
CA HIS A 233 -32.27 14.26 -22.84
C HIS A 233 -33.18 13.89 -21.66
N ALA A 234 -32.58 13.38 -20.58
CA ALA A 234 -33.21 13.32 -19.28
C ALA A 234 -32.23 13.90 -18.24
N ASN A 235 -32.55 15.09 -17.74
CA ASN A 235 -31.90 15.69 -16.57
C ASN A 235 -32.10 14.78 -15.36
N GLY A 236 -31.05 14.08 -14.94
CA GLY A 236 -31.03 13.27 -13.73
C GLY A 236 -29.67 13.37 -13.05
N THR A 237 -29.50 14.38 -12.21
CA THR A 237 -28.34 14.52 -11.33
C THR A 237 -28.32 13.33 -10.37
N THR A 238 -27.44 12.36 -10.60
CA THR A 238 -27.26 11.22 -9.70
C THR A 238 -26.45 11.69 -8.49
N THR A 239 -27.12 12.17 -7.45
CA THR A 239 -26.47 12.57 -6.19
C THR A 239 -25.96 11.32 -5.48
N VAL A 240 -24.63 11.15 -5.40
CA VAL A 240 -24.00 10.12 -4.55
C VAL A 240 -24.42 10.39 -3.10
N ALA A 241 -24.94 9.38 -2.40
CA ALA A 241 -25.36 9.49 -1.01
C ALA A 241 -24.16 9.91 -0.13
N ASP A 242 -24.42 10.83 0.81
CA ASP A 242 -23.42 11.24 1.79
C ASP A 242 -23.11 10.09 2.77
N ILE A 243 -21.95 10.12 3.41
CA ILE A 243 -21.45 9.06 4.30
C ILE A 243 -21.01 9.64 5.65
N PHE A 244 -20.87 8.79 6.67
CA PHE A 244 -20.64 9.16 8.07
C PHE A 244 -21.82 9.90 8.72
N ASP A 245 -23.04 9.51 8.37
CA ASP A 245 -24.24 10.13 8.92
C ASP A 245 -24.57 9.59 10.31
N SER A 246 -24.34 10.43 11.32
CA SER A 246 -24.68 10.15 12.73
C SER A 246 -24.95 11.44 13.48
N LYS A 247 -25.85 11.40 14.46
CA LYS A 247 -26.15 12.53 15.36
C LYS A 247 -24.92 13.05 16.13
N ASN A 248 -23.90 12.22 16.28
CA ASN A 248 -22.67 12.54 17.01
C ASN A 248 -21.55 13.03 16.08
N ILE A 249 -21.80 13.16 14.77
CA ILE A 249 -20.83 13.63 13.78
C ILE A 249 -21.31 14.97 13.21
N VAL A 250 -20.49 16.00 13.35
CA VAL A 250 -20.77 17.34 12.82
C VAL A 250 -20.27 17.46 11.39
N SER A 251 -21.14 17.80 10.44
CA SER A 251 -20.75 18.17 9.07
C SER A 251 -20.20 19.59 9.04
N LEU A 252 -18.91 19.74 8.75
CA LEU A 252 -18.25 21.04 8.64
C LEU A 252 -18.35 21.60 7.22
N THR A 253 -18.58 22.90 7.13
CA THR A 253 -18.43 23.69 5.91
C THR A 253 -17.01 24.26 5.81
N ARG A 254 -16.64 24.85 4.65
CA ARG A 254 -15.33 25.53 4.49
C ARG A 254 -15.09 26.58 5.59
N PRO A 255 -16.03 27.50 5.90
CA PRO A 255 -15.85 28.42 7.02
C PRO A 255 -15.65 27.71 8.37
N GLY A 256 -16.35 26.59 8.59
CA GLY A 256 -16.20 25.79 9.81
C GLY A 256 -14.79 25.23 10.00
N ILE A 257 -14.21 24.64 8.96
CA ILE A 257 -12.84 24.08 9.04
C ILE A 257 -11.77 25.17 9.09
N GLU A 258 -11.97 26.29 8.39
CA GLU A 258 -11.08 27.47 8.48
C GLU A 258 -11.07 28.05 9.89
N ASN A 259 -12.21 28.08 10.57
CA ASN A 259 -12.27 28.51 11.97
C ASN A 259 -11.48 27.56 12.87
N LEU A 260 -11.57 26.24 12.66
CA LEU A 260 -10.78 25.27 13.43
C LEU A 260 -9.27 25.48 13.26
N LEU A 261 -8.81 25.89 12.08
CA LEU A 261 -7.40 26.22 11.82
C LEU A 261 -6.92 27.50 12.51
N LYS A 262 -7.81 28.48 12.70
CA LYS A 262 -7.47 29.81 13.27
C LYS A 262 -7.64 29.89 14.79
N LEU A 263 -8.47 29.02 15.37
CA LEU A 263 -8.81 29.04 16.80
C LEU A 263 -7.67 28.46 17.66
N GLU A 264 -6.83 29.35 18.20
CA GLU A 264 -5.76 28.98 19.14
C GLU A 264 -6.32 28.58 20.52
N ASN A 265 -7.28 29.30 21.08
CA ASN A 265 -7.84 29.05 22.43
C ASN A 265 -9.12 28.21 22.41
N ARG A 266 -9.08 27.06 21.73
CA ARG A 266 -10.23 26.16 21.65
C ARG A 266 -10.38 25.29 22.91
N SER A 267 -11.59 25.27 23.48
CA SER A 267 -11.95 24.55 24.71
C SER A 267 -12.16 23.05 24.52
N GLU A 268 -12.64 22.63 23.35
CA GLU A 268 -12.94 21.22 23.03
C GLU A 268 -12.05 20.73 21.87
N PRO A 269 -11.37 19.58 22.00
CA PRO A 269 -10.62 18.98 20.91
C PRO A 269 -11.57 18.43 19.84
N TRP A 270 -11.14 18.44 18.58
CA TRP A 270 -11.91 17.91 17.45
C TRP A 270 -11.15 16.82 16.75
N ILE A 271 -11.83 15.73 16.40
CA ILE A 271 -11.34 14.80 15.38
C ILE A 271 -12.19 14.97 14.13
N VAL A 272 -11.53 15.21 13.00
CA VAL A 272 -12.17 15.52 11.72
C VAL A 272 -11.70 14.54 10.67
N VAL A 273 -12.65 13.89 9.98
CA VAL A 273 -12.37 13.13 8.76
C VAL A 273 -12.55 14.02 7.53
N LEU A 274 -11.52 14.12 6.70
CA LEU A 274 -11.59 14.65 5.34
C LEU A 274 -11.94 13.48 4.41
N TYR A 275 -13.08 13.57 3.72
CA TYR A 275 -13.61 12.47 2.91
C TYR A 275 -14.18 12.93 1.56
N ALA A 276 -14.51 11.94 0.73
CA ALA A 276 -15.29 12.12 -0.48
C ALA A 276 -16.35 10.98 -0.53
N PRO A 277 -17.62 11.25 -0.87
CA PRO A 277 -18.68 10.25 -0.85
C PRO A 277 -18.43 9.03 -1.76
N TRP A 278 -17.78 9.25 -2.91
CA TRP A 278 -17.42 8.20 -3.87
C TRP A 278 -16.21 7.35 -3.43
N CYS A 279 -15.53 7.70 -2.33
CA CYS A 279 -14.32 7.01 -1.91
C CYS A 279 -14.64 5.70 -1.18
N ARG A 280 -14.34 4.56 -1.80
CA ARG A 280 -14.50 3.22 -1.20
C ARG A 280 -13.79 3.05 0.16
N PHE A 281 -12.66 3.72 0.36
CA PHE A 281 -11.93 3.68 1.64
C PHE A 281 -12.63 4.48 2.75
N CYS A 282 -13.34 5.56 2.39
CA CYS A 282 -14.17 6.28 3.33
C CYS A 282 -15.40 5.47 3.70
N GLN A 283 -16.05 4.87 2.69
CA GLN A 283 -17.19 3.97 2.88
C GLN A 283 -16.81 2.77 3.78
N ALA A 284 -15.64 2.16 3.56
CA ALA A 284 -15.16 1.06 4.39
C ALA A 284 -14.90 1.45 5.86
N MET A 285 -14.55 2.72 6.11
CA MET A 285 -14.32 3.25 7.46
C MET A 285 -15.61 3.71 8.16
N GLU A 286 -16.71 3.88 7.42
CA GLU A 286 -17.94 4.52 7.90
C GLU A 286 -18.43 3.97 9.23
N GLY A 287 -18.59 2.64 9.32
CA GLY A 287 -19.03 1.99 10.55
C GLY A 287 -18.11 2.26 11.75
N SER A 288 -16.80 2.18 11.55
CA SER A 288 -15.82 2.42 12.62
C SER A 288 -15.80 3.89 13.07
N TYR A 289 -15.96 4.84 12.15
CA TYR A 289 -15.96 6.25 12.50
C TYR A 289 -17.28 6.68 13.17
N VAL A 290 -18.40 6.08 12.78
CA VAL A 290 -19.70 6.25 13.47
C VAL A 290 -19.63 5.69 14.89
N GLU A 291 -19.11 4.47 15.08
CA GLU A 291 -18.94 3.88 16.41
C GLU A 291 -17.98 4.69 17.29
N LEU A 292 -16.89 5.22 16.71
CA LEU A 292 -15.99 6.15 17.40
C LEU A 292 -16.75 7.38 17.93
N ALA A 293 -17.62 7.98 17.10
CA ALA A 293 -18.42 9.14 17.49
C ALA A 293 -19.39 8.82 18.63
N GLU A 294 -19.96 7.62 18.64
CA GLU A 294 -20.79 7.14 19.75
C GLU A 294 -19.99 6.97 21.04
N LYS A 295 -18.81 6.35 20.98
CA LYS A 295 -17.95 6.17 22.16
C LYS A 295 -17.37 7.47 22.70
N LEU A 296 -17.18 8.48 21.85
CA LEU A 296 -16.72 9.81 22.26
C LEU A 296 -17.86 10.74 22.71
N ALA A 297 -19.12 10.34 22.55
CA ALA A 297 -20.25 11.15 22.99
C ALA A 297 -20.15 11.43 24.50
N GLY A 298 -20.19 12.71 24.88
CA GLY A 298 -20.05 13.14 26.28
C GLY A 298 -18.62 13.15 26.83
N SER A 299 -17.60 12.76 26.04
CA SER A 299 -16.19 12.79 26.47
C SER A 299 -15.54 14.18 26.42
N GLY A 300 -16.23 15.18 25.86
CA GLY A 300 -15.69 16.52 25.58
C GLY A 300 -14.89 16.62 24.28
N VAL A 301 -14.70 15.51 23.54
CA VAL A 301 -14.13 15.52 22.18
C VAL A 301 -15.26 15.62 21.15
N LYS A 302 -15.16 16.54 20.20
CA LYS A 302 -16.10 16.66 19.08
C LYS A 302 -15.63 15.82 17.90
N VAL A 303 -16.57 15.11 17.28
CA VAL A 303 -16.31 14.32 16.06
C VAL A 303 -16.98 15.00 14.88
N ALA A 304 -16.25 15.17 13.80
CA ALA A 304 -16.72 15.88 12.62
C ALA A 304 -16.28 15.23 11.32
N LYS A 305 -16.95 15.61 10.24
CA LYS A 305 -16.66 15.25 8.85
C LYS A 305 -16.58 16.51 7.99
N PHE A 306 -15.67 16.51 7.01
CA PHE A 306 -15.52 17.57 6.02
C PHE A 306 -15.38 16.94 4.64
N GLN A 307 -16.34 17.20 3.75
CA GLN A 307 -16.27 16.76 2.37
C GLN A 307 -15.24 17.61 1.63
N ALA A 308 -14.13 16.96 1.23
CA ALA A 308 -12.93 17.63 0.75
C ALA A 308 -12.61 17.31 -0.73
N ASP A 309 -13.61 16.89 -1.50
CA ASP A 309 -13.52 16.74 -2.96
C ASP A 309 -14.08 17.97 -3.71
N GLY A 310 -14.15 17.90 -5.05
CA GLY A 310 -14.58 19.00 -5.90
C GLY A 310 -13.81 20.30 -5.62
N ASP A 311 -14.53 21.40 -5.46
CA ASP A 311 -13.98 22.74 -5.22
C ASP A 311 -13.24 22.87 -3.87
N GLN A 312 -13.40 21.90 -2.97
CA GLN A 312 -12.73 21.88 -1.66
C GLN A 312 -11.35 21.23 -1.71
N LYS A 313 -11.04 20.47 -2.76
CA LYS A 313 -9.82 19.65 -2.84
C LYS A 313 -8.55 20.47 -2.75
N THR A 314 -8.42 21.55 -3.54
CA THR A 314 -7.21 22.38 -3.56
C THR A 314 -6.92 23.00 -2.20
N PHE A 315 -7.96 23.54 -1.55
CA PHE A 315 -7.87 24.09 -0.19
C PHE A 315 -7.43 23.02 0.82
N ALA A 316 -8.05 21.84 0.78
CA ALA A 316 -7.71 20.77 1.70
C ALA A 316 -6.27 20.25 1.50
N GLN A 317 -5.76 20.22 0.26
CA GLN A 317 -4.38 19.83 -0.02
C GLN A 317 -3.37 20.84 0.54
N GLN A 318 -3.66 22.13 0.44
CA GLN A 318 -2.76 23.20 0.89
C GLN A 318 -2.80 23.39 2.41
N GLU A 319 -3.99 23.42 3.00
CA GLU A 319 -4.19 23.85 4.39
C GLU A 319 -4.43 22.69 5.37
N LEU A 320 -4.93 21.55 4.89
CA LEU A 320 -5.39 20.44 5.73
C LEU A 320 -4.54 19.16 5.57
N GLN A 321 -3.36 19.26 4.97
CA GLN A 321 -2.45 18.12 4.76
C GLN A 321 -3.15 16.93 4.04
N LEU A 322 -4.18 17.24 3.23
CA LEU A 322 -4.88 16.24 2.45
C LEU A 322 -3.97 15.77 1.32
N GLY A 323 -3.62 14.49 1.33
CA GLY A 323 -3.00 13.86 0.17
C GLY A 323 -3.88 12.75 -0.42
N SER A 324 -4.64 12.02 0.41
CA SER A 324 -5.71 11.12 -0.04
C SER A 324 -6.84 10.96 0.97
N PHE A 325 -7.94 10.32 0.55
CA PHE A 325 -9.08 10.03 1.41
C PHE A 325 -9.07 8.61 2.00
N PRO A 326 -9.60 8.38 3.22
CA PRO A 326 -9.86 9.40 4.23
C PRO A 326 -8.56 9.92 4.84
N THR A 327 -8.47 11.23 5.07
CA THR A 327 -7.44 11.83 5.93
C THR A 327 -8.09 12.20 7.25
N ILE A 328 -7.47 11.84 8.38
CA ILE A 328 -8.00 12.15 9.71
C ILE A 328 -7.06 13.15 10.37
N LEU A 329 -7.65 14.23 10.87
CA LEU A 329 -6.95 15.29 11.60
C LEU A 329 -7.49 15.36 13.03
N PHE A 330 -6.59 15.43 14.00
CA PHE A 330 -6.92 15.78 15.37
C PHE A 330 -6.51 17.22 15.63
N PHE A 331 -7.45 18.01 16.11
CA PHE A 331 -7.27 19.38 16.50
C PHE A 331 -7.22 19.39 18.04
N PRO A 332 -6.05 19.59 18.69
CA PRO A 332 -5.92 19.54 20.15
C PRO A 332 -6.43 20.81 20.83
N LYS A 333 -6.66 20.78 22.15
CA LYS A 333 -6.97 22.02 22.90
C LYS A 333 -5.79 22.98 22.83
N TYR A 334 -6.08 24.29 22.88
CA TYR A 334 -5.07 25.35 22.99
C TYR A 334 -4.01 25.38 21.87
N SER A 335 -4.31 24.81 20.69
CA SER A 335 -3.42 24.80 19.53
C SER A 335 -4.22 24.95 18.24
N SER A 336 -3.70 25.79 17.36
CA SER A 336 -4.19 25.99 15.99
C SER A 336 -3.70 24.93 15.01
N ARG A 337 -2.63 24.18 15.35
CA ARG A 337 -2.02 23.21 14.43
C ARG A 337 -2.68 21.82 14.54
N PRO A 338 -3.29 21.29 13.47
CA PRO A 338 -3.82 19.93 13.48
C PRO A 338 -2.70 18.88 13.44
N VAL A 339 -2.92 17.78 14.15
CA VAL A 339 -2.09 16.58 14.16
C VAL A 339 -2.74 15.56 13.21
N LYS A 340 -2.06 15.22 12.11
CA LYS A 340 -2.52 14.17 11.19
C LYS A 340 -2.41 12.81 11.86
N TYR A 341 -3.47 12.00 11.78
CA TYR A 341 -3.44 10.62 12.24
C TYR A 341 -2.47 9.81 11.37
N PRO A 342 -1.39 9.24 11.95
CA PRO A 342 -0.29 8.69 11.15
C PRO A 342 -0.52 7.26 10.69
N SER A 343 -1.42 6.53 11.36
CA SER A 343 -1.63 5.10 11.13
C SER A 343 -2.45 4.83 9.88
N GLU A 344 -2.45 3.60 9.38
CA GLU A 344 -3.36 3.08 8.34
C GLU A 344 -4.55 2.30 8.91
N ASN A 345 -4.47 1.87 10.16
CA ASN A 345 -5.57 1.20 10.85
C ASN A 345 -6.71 2.19 11.10
N ARG A 346 -7.91 1.84 10.64
CA ARG A 346 -9.12 2.67 10.74
C ARG A 346 -10.20 2.06 11.64
N ASP A 347 -9.82 1.05 12.43
CA ASP A 347 -10.69 0.48 13.44
C ASP A 347 -10.89 1.42 14.64
N VAL A 348 -11.94 1.17 15.39
CA VAL A 348 -12.40 2.01 16.50
C VAL A 348 -11.35 2.12 17.60
N ASP A 349 -10.66 1.03 17.91
CA ASP A 349 -9.70 0.98 19.02
C ASP A 349 -8.44 1.79 18.68
N SER A 350 -7.94 1.68 17.46
CA SER A 350 -6.82 2.49 16.97
C SER A 350 -7.14 3.99 16.97
N LEU A 351 -8.34 4.36 16.53
CA LEU A 351 -8.78 5.76 16.51
C LEU A 351 -9.00 6.31 17.93
N LEU A 352 -9.59 5.53 18.83
CA LEU A 352 -9.74 5.89 20.24
C LEU A 352 -8.39 6.05 20.94
N ALA A 353 -7.45 5.13 20.71
CA ALA A 353 -6.11 5.22 21.28
C ALA A 353 -5.42 6.52 20.87
N PHE A 354 -5.53 6.89 19.59
CA PHE A 354 -4.99 8.16 19.08
C PHE A 354 -5.64 9.38 19.73
N VAL A 355 -6.99 9.43 19.81
CA VAL A 355 -7.71 10.53 20.46
C VAL A 355 -7.34 10.63 21.93
N ASN A 356 -7.32 9.51 22.65
CA ASN A 356 -7.01 9.46 24.07
C ASN A 356 -5.57 9.89 24.39
N ALA A 357 -4.63 9.65 23.48
CA ALA A 357 -3.25 10.08 23.63
C ALA A 357 -3.06 11.61 23.47
N LEU A 358 -4.02 12.31 22.85
CA LEU A 358 -3.87 13.73 22.47
C LEU A 358 -4.92 14.67 23.09
N ARG A 359 -5.96 14.16 23.76
CA ARG A 359 -7.12 14.93 24.26
C ARG A 359 -6.89 15.71 25.56
#